data_AF-A0A921GEL2-F1
#
_entry.id   AF-A0A921GEL2-F1
#
_cell.length_a   1.000
_cell.length_b   1.000
_cell.length_c   1.000
_cell.angle_alpha   90.00
_cell.angle_beta   90.00
_cell.angle_gamma   90.00
#
_symmetry.space_group_name_H-M   'P 1'
#
loop_
_entity.id
_entity.type
_entity.pdbx_description
1 polymer ?
#
loop_
_entity_poly.entity_id
_entity_poly.type
_entity_poly.pdbx_seq_one_letter_code
_entity_poly.pdbx_strand_id
1 'polypeptide(L)' 'MQAIGDFFTWLFNDQTGVICLILGGIVICLIIALLMERTTKKRYFNHEKSEGDWDLFDDEGDE' A
#
# COMPACT_ATOMS: atom_id res chain seq x y z
N MET A 1 -30.53 -1.94 17.05
CA MET A 1 -29.58 -1.60 18.14
C MET A 1 -29.01 -2.84 18.82
N GLN A 2 -29.80 -3.88 19.11
CA GLN A 2 -29.32 -5.10 19.78
C GLN A 2 -28.33 -5.92 18.95
N ALA A 3 -28.60 -6.10 17.65
CA ALA A 3 -27.73 -6.87 16.74
C ALA A 3 -26.28 -6.33 16.62
N ILE A 4 -26.08 -5.01 16.82
CA ILE A 4 -24.74 -4.41 16.83
C ILE A 4 -24.00 -4.73 18.14
N GLY A 5 -24.69 -4.71 19.28
CA GLY A 5 -24.09 -5.08 20.57
C GLY A 5 -23.66 -6.55 20.61
N ASP A 6 -24.48 -7.44 20.05
CA ASP A 6 -24.16 -8.87 19.94
C ASP A 6 -22.96 -9.11 19.01
N PHE A 7 -22.87 -8.35 17.91
CA PHE A 7 -21.73 -8.42 17.00
C PHE A 7 -20.42 -7.97 17.65
N PHE A 8 -20.42 -6.85 18.38
CA PHE A 8 -19.23 -6.38 19.11
C PHE A 8 -18.81 -7.35 20.21
N THR A 9 -19.79 -7.90 20.95
CA THR A 9 -19.51 -8.89 21.99
C THR A 9 -18.88 -10.14 21.39
N TRP A 10 -19.42 -10.65 20.28
CA TRP A 10 -18.83 -11.77 19.57
C TRP A 10 -17.43 -11.45 19.01
N LEU A 11 -17.24 -10.27 18.41
CA LEU A 11 -15.98 -9.87 17.78
C LEU A 11 -14.82 -9.79 18.78
N PHE A 12 -15.08 -9.40 20.03
CA PHE A 12 -14.03 -9.17 21.04
C PHE A 12 -13.98 -10.22 22.15
N ASN A 13 -15.07 -10.94 22.43
CA ASN A 13 -15.13 -11.92 23.52
C ASN A 13 -14.88 -13.36 23.06
N ASP A 14 -15.06 -13.64 21.77
CA ASP A 14 -14.93 -14.99 21.22
C ASP A 14 -13.60 -15.15 20.46
N GLN A 15 -12.91 -16.27 20.67
CA GLN A 15 -11.61 -16.54 20.04
C GLN A 15 -11.71 -16.50 18.50
N THR A 16 -12.84 -16.96 17.95
CA THR A 16 -13.09 -16.95 16.51
C THR A 16 -13.31 -15.53 15.98
N GLY A 17 -13.97 -14.66 16.76
CA GLY A 17 -14.16 -13.24 16.44
C GLY A 17 -12.83 -12.48 16.37
N VAL A 18 -11.94 -12.72 17.34
CA VAL A 18 -10.61 -12.09 17.39
C VAL A 18 -9.74 -12.52 16.20
N ILE A 19 -9.73 -13.81 15.85
CA ILE A 19 -9.00 -14.30 14.67
C ILE A 19 -9.53 -13.65 13.39
N CYS A 20 -10.84 -13.49 13.26
CA CYS A 20 -11.46 -12.82 12.12
C CYS A 20 -11.03 -11.33 12.04
N LEU A 21 -10.92 -10.65 13.19
CA LEU A 21 -10.43 -9.27 13.26
C LEU A 21 -8.97 -9.16 12.80
N ILE A 22 -8.10 -10.06 13.26
CA ILE A 22 -6.69 -10.08 12.86
C ILE A 22 -6.56 -10.36 11.37
N LEU A 23 -7.26 -11.36 10.83
CA LEU A 23 -7.25 -11.66 9.41
C LEU A 23 -7.79 -10.49 8.58
N GLY A 24 -8.87 -9.85 9.02
CA GLY A 24 -9.40 -8.64 8.40
C GLY A 24 -8.38 -7.51 8.37
N GLY A 25 -7.67 -7.27 9.48
CA GLY A 25 -6.58 -6.30 9.57
C GLY A 25 -5.43 -6.60 8.62
N ILE A 26 -5.00 -7.85 8.53
CA ILE A 26 -3.94 -8.29 7.60
C ILE A 26 -4.38 -8.04 6.16
N VAL A 27 -5.61 -8.42 5.79
CA VAL A 27 -6.14 -8.19 4.46
C VAL A 27 -6.18 -6.70 4.11
N ILE A 28 -6.61 -5.84 5.03
CA ILE A 28 -6.59 -4.38 4.85
C ILE A 28 -5.16 -3.88 4.64
N CYS A 29 -4.21 -4.31 5.45
CA CYS A 29 -2.79 -3.95 5.28
C CYS A 29 -2.25 -4.39 3.91
N LEU A 30 -2.59 -5.59 3.44
CA LEU A 30 -2.21 -6.08 2.11
C LEU A 30 -2.85 -5.25 0.99
N ILE A 31 -4.12 -4.86 1.14
CA ILE A 31 -4.80 -4.00 0.16
C ILE A 31 -4.10 -2.64 0.08
N ILE A 32 -3.78 -2.03 1.22
CA ILE A 32 -3.06 -0.74 1.26
C ILE A 32 -1.67 -0.90 0.63
N ALA A 33 -0.95 -1.97 0.95
CA ALA A 33 0.35 -2.27 0.34
C ALA A 33 0.25 -2.41 -1.19
N LEU A 34 -0.76 -3.12 -1.70
CA LEU A 34 -1.01 -3.24 -3.13
C LEU A 34 -1.39 -1.92 -3.80
N LEU A 35 -2.17 -1.07 -3.13
CA LEU A 35 -2.52 0.27 -3.65
C LEU A 35 -1.28 1.17 -3.72
N MET A 36 -0.43 1.14 -2.69
CA MET A 36 0.86 1.82 -2.71
C MET A 36 1.73 1.28 -3.83
N GLU A 37 1.84 -0.05 -3.98
CA GLU A 37 2.61 -0.67 -5.05
C GLU A 37 2.09 -0.25 -6.44
N ARG A 38 0.77 -0.27 -6.65
CA ARG A 38 0.14 0.17 -7.91
C ARG A 38 0.38 1.65 -8.19
N THR A 39 0.34 2.49 -7.16
CA THR A 39 0.56 3.94 -7.27
C THR A 39 2.02 4.26 -7.58
N THR A 40 2.95 3.59 -6.89
CA THR A 40 4.40 3.72 -7.13
C THR A 40 4.75 3.20 -8.53
N LYS A 41 4.19 2.06 -8.95
CA LYS A 41 4.38 1.56 -10.32
C LYS A 41 3.89 2.54 -11.38
N LYS A 42 2.83 3.32 -11.13
CA LYS A 42 2.39 4.38 -12.06
C LYS A 42 3.28 5.62 -12.00
N ARG A 43 3.73 6.03 -10.82
CA ARG A 43 4.51 7.27 -10.65
C ARG A 43 5.98 7.12 -11.08
N TYR A 44 6.51 5.89 -11.03
CA TYR A 44 7.86 5.54 -11.47
C TYR A 44 7.84 4.67 -12.73
N PHE A 45 6.70 4.55 -13.43
CA PHE A 45 6.70 4.01 -14.79
C PHE A 45 7.37 5.04 -15.69
N ASN A 46 8.67 4.87 -15.88
CA ASN A 46 9.44 5.34 -17.01
C ASN A 46 9.09 6.76 -17.45
N HIS A 47 9.54 7.79 -16.72
CA HIS A 47 9.78 9.05 -17.40
C HIS A 47 10.86 8.75 -18.45
N GLU A 48 10.50 8.80 -19.74
CA GLU A 48 11.50 8.96 -20.79
C GLU A 48 12.39 10.13 -20.38
N LYS A 49 13.71 9.94 -20.50
CA LYS A 49 14.72 10.96 -20.18
C LYS A 49 14.29 12.24 -20.91
N SER A 50 13.87 13.25 -20.17
CA SER A 50 13.54 14.55 -20.75
C SER A 50 14.84 15.20 -21.21
N GLU A 51 14.83 15.96 -22.30
CA GLU A 51 16.01 16.58 -22.96
C GLU A 51 16.81 17.59 -22.09
N GLY A 52 16.65 17.59 -20.77
CA GLY A 52 17.42 18.38 -19.81
C GLY A 52 17.69 17.65 -18.49
N ASP A 53 17.58 16.32 -18.48
CA ASP A 53 17.94 15.51 -17.31
C ASP A 53 19.47 15.40 -17.22
N TRP A 54 20.02 15.77 -16.06
CA TRP A 54 21.47 15.85 -15.84
C TRP A 54 22.09 14.44 -15.91
N ASP A 55 22.87 14.16 -16.96
CA ASP A 55 23.56 12.88 -17.12
C ASP A 55 24.99 13.00 -16.56
N LEU A 56 25.36 12.08 -15.65
CA LEU A 56 26.70 12.03 -15.03
C LEU A 56 27.84 11.80 -16.06
N PHE A 57 27.48 11.43 -17.28
CA PHE A 57 28.40 11.16 -18.40
C PHE A 57 28.26 12.16 -19.56
N ASP A 58 27.37 13.15 -19.47
CA ASP A 58 27.22 14.21 -20.49
C ASP A 58 28.09 15.44 -20.18
N ASP A 59 28.79 15.44 -19.04
CA ASP A 59 30.03 16.22 -18.87
C ASP A 59 31.19 15.45 -19.54
N GLU A 60 31.00 15.05 -20.80
CA GLU A 60 32.15 14.78 -21.67
C GLU A 60 32.83 16.13 -21.86
N GLY A 61 34.00 16.26 -21.22
CA GLY A 61 34.90 17.39 -21.39
C GLY A 61 35.23 17.60 -22.86
N ASP A 62 34.47 18.49 -23.50
CA ASP A 62 34.86 19.18 -24.72
C ASP A 62 35.58 20.47 -24.30
N GLU A 63 36.91 20.33 -24.22
CA GLU A 63 37.99 21.34 -24.08
C GLU A 63 38.22 22.01 -22.70
#